data_AF-A0A8S9WIF5-F1
#
_entry.id   AF-A0A8S9WIF5-F1
#
_cell.length_a   1.000
_cell.length_b   1.000
_cell.length_c   1.000
_cell.angle_alpha   90.00
_cell.angle_beta   90.00
_cell.angle_gamma   90.00
#
_symmetry.space_group_name_H-M   'P 1'
#
loop_
_entity.id
_entity.type
_entity.pdbx_description
1 polymer ?
#
loop_
_entity_poly.entity_id
_entity_poly.type
_entity_poly.pdbx_seq_one_letter_code
_entity_poly.pdbx_strand_id
1 'polypeptide(L)'
;MNEEELKKQTLQYRELVGDDLFWFSVSQNVMTIEKDRLRFGQLALEILEHFECDRCCKCCTEMPIHLNDEALERLARLDGDALFDKLDDNEVDNYLKSPCPYLNGDTCTIYEIKPTACRMFPFVVIRPEPTLQLCPMGKRIFATFKDLVRKYGKKDLKVEWEEEGAAIRLPDHTGETGKKAVYVALPIPVLEKFLKYLRLEARQV
;
A
#
# COMPACT_ATOMS: atom_id res chain seq x y z
N MET A 1 6.45 24.80 -2.60
CA MET A 1 5.21 25.61 -2.50
C MET A 1 4.82 25.62 -1.03
N ASN A 2 4.71 26.79 -0.40
CA ASN A 2 4.38 26.87 1.03
C ASN A 2 2.86 26.75 1.25
N GLU A 3 2.42 26.51 2.48
CA GLU A 3 1.01 26.29 2.83
C GLU A 3 0.11 27.51 2.55
N GLU A 4 0.65 28.71 2.72
CA GLU A 4 -0.03 29.99 2.51
C GLU A 4 -0.33 30.24 1.02
N GLU A 5 0.62 29.87 0.17
CA GLU A 5 0.54 29.98 -1.28
C GLU A 5 -0.44 28.97 -1.86
N LEU A 6 -0.49 27.76 -1.30
CA LEU A 6 -1.50 26.74 -1.63
C LEU A 6 -2.91 27.22 -1.25
N LYS A 7 -3.10 27.77 -0.04
CA LYS A 7 -4.40 28.34 0.39
C LYS A 7 -4.87 29.43 -0.56
N LYS A 8 -3.97 30.33 -0.98
CA LYS A 8 -4.27 31.40 -1.92
C LYS A 8 -4.69 30.85 -3.29
N GLN A 9 -3.99 29.85 -3.80
CA GLN A 9 -4.35 29.18 -5.06
C GLN A 9 -5.70 28.44 -4.96
N THR A 10 -6.00 27.77 -3.85
CA THR A 10 -7.28 27.09 -3.66
C THR A 10 -8.45 28.08 -3.65
N LEU A 11 -8.30 29.22 -2.96
CA LEU A 11 -9.33 30.27 -2.96
C LEU A 11 -9.53 30.88 -4.34
N GLN A 12 -8.44 31.16 -5.08
CA GLN A 12 -8.53 31.62 -6.47
C GLN A 12 -9.20 30.61 -7.38
N TYR A 13 -8.88 29.32 -7.25
CA TYR A 13 -9.53 28.27 -8.03
C TYR A 13 -11.02 28.20 -7.74
N ARG A 14 -11.41 28.23 -6.45
CA ARG A 14 -12.81 28.27 -6.00
C ARG A 14 -13.57 29.48 -6.58
N GLU A 15 -12.97 30.67 -6.56
CA GLU A 15 -13.55 31.88 -7.16
C GLU A 15 -13.72 31.74 -8.68
N LEU A 16 -12.75 31.15 -9.37
CA LEU A 16 -12.76 30.98 -10.83
C LEU A 16 -13.80 29.96 -11.31
N VAL A 17 -13.94 28.83 -10.62
CA VAL A 17 -14.88 27.78 -11.03
C VAL A 17 -16.25 27.93 -10.37
N GLY A 18 -16.38 28.71 -9.30
CA GLY A 18 -17.59 28.82 -8.51
C GLY A 18 -17.79 27.63 -7.56
N ASP A 19 -18.52 27.86 -6.46
CA ASP A 19 -18.64 26.87 -5.38
C ASP A 19 -19.17 25.51 -5.83
N ASP A 20 -20.20 25.48 -6.68
CA ASP A 20 -20.82 24.22 -7.14
C ASP A 20 -19.86 23.38 -8.00
N LEU A 21 -19.15 24.00 -8.95
CA LEU A 21 -18.17 23.29 -9.79
C LEU A 21 -16.89 22.94 -9.02
N PHE A 22 -16.52 23.75 -8.03
CA PHE A 22 -15.41 23.45 -7.12
C PHE A 22 -15.73 22.17 -6.33
N TRP A 23 -16.90 22.11 -5.68
CA TRP A 23 -17.32 20.93 -4.92
C TRP A 23 -17.55 19.71 -5.82
N PHE A 24 -18.09 19.89 -7.02
CA PHE A 24 -18.19 18.81 -8.00
C PHE A 24 -16.81 18.26 -8.39
N SER A 25 -15.85 19.13 -8.70
CA SER A 25 -14.46 18.74 -9.03
C SER A 25 -13.77 18.01 -7.86
N VAL A 26 -13.88 18.54 -6.65
CA VAL A 26 -13.38 17.89 -5.43
C VAL A 26 -14.03 16.52 -5.25
N SER A 27 -15.35 16.42 -5.41
CA SER A 27 -16.08 15.15 -5.29
C SER A 27 -15.65 14.13 -6.33
N GLN A 28 -15.47 14.53 -7.60
CA GLN A 28 -14.96 13.65 -8.66
C GLN A 28 -13.53 13.16 -8.37
N ASN A 29 -12.67 14.04 -7.85
CA ASN A 29 -11.30 13.67 -7.47
C ASN A 29 -11.30 12.69 -6.30
N VAL A 30 -12.12 12.92 -5.26
CA VAL A 30 -12.27 11.99 -4.12
C VAL A 30 -12.79 10.63 -4.59
N MET A 31 -13.86 10.59 -5.39
CA MET A 31 -14.40 9.34 -5.93
C MET A 31 -13.37 8.59 -6.79
N THR A 32 -12.57 9.30 -7.57
CA THR A 32 -11.50 8.68 -8.37
C THR A 32 -10.43 8.07 -7.48
N ILE A 33 -9.99 8.78 -6.43
CA ILE A 33 -9.02 8.28 -5.45
C ILE A 33 -9.56 7.03 -4.74
N GLU A 34 -10.81 7.05 -4.31
CA GLU A 34 -11.45 5.89 -3.66
C GLU A 34 -11.54 4.69 -4.60
N LYS A 35 -11.95 4.91 -5.85
CA LYS A 35 -12.00 3.87 -6.88
C LYS A 35 -10.63 3.26 -7.13
N ASP A 36 -9.60 4.09 -7.25
CA ASP A 36 -8.23 3.64 -7.47
C ASP A 36 -7.69 2.88 -6.26
N ARG A 37 -8.02 3.32 -5.04
CA ARG A 37 -7.69 2.61 -3.79
C ARG A 37 -8.32 1.21 -3.75
N LEU A 38 -9.61 1.11 -4.07
CA LEU A 38 -10.33 -0.16 -4.13
C LEU A 38 -9.74 -1.08 -5.20
N ARG A 39 -9.46 -0.53 -6.38
CA ARG A 39 -8.88 -1.28 -7.50
C ARG A 39 -7.47 -1.77 -7.17
N PHE A 40 -6.65 -0.95 -6.53
CA PHE A 40 -5.34 -1.35 -6.04
C PHE A 40 -5.44 -2.50 -5.05
N GLY A 41 -6.35 -2.42 -4.07
CA GLY A 41 -6.56 -3.49 -3.09
C GLY A 41 -6.93 -4.83 -3.73
N GLN A 42 -7.83 -4.81 -4.72
CA GLN A 42 -8.20 -6.00 -5.49
C GLN A 42 -6.99 -6.58 -6.24
N LEU A 43 -6.27 -5.75 -6.99
CA LEU A 43 -5.11 -6.19 -7.75
C LEU A 43 -4.01 -6.75 -6.85
N ALA A 44 -3.76 -6.12 -5.70
CA ALA A 44 -2.80 -6.60 -4.72
C ALA A 44 -3.16 -8.02 -4.24
N LEU A 45 -4.40 -8.25 -3.81
CA LEU A 45 -4.85 -9.56 -3.34
C LEU A 45 -4.81 -10.61 -4.45
N GLU A 46 -5.30 -10.29 -5.65
CA GLU A 46 -5.29 -11.21 -6.81
C GLU A 46 -3.86 -11.58 -7.24
N ILE A 47 -2.92 -10.62 -7.21
CA ILE A 47 -1.50 -10.90 -7.50
C ILE A 47 -0.92 -11.81 -6.42
N LEU A 48 -1.24 -11.57 -5.14
CA LEU A 48 -0.73 -12.34 -4.02
C LEU A 48 -1.18 -13.80 -4.00
N GLU A 49 -2.29 -14.16 -4.67
CA GLU A 49 -2.66 -15.57 -4.88
C GLU A 49 -1.57 -16.38 -5.62
N HIS A 50 -0.66 -15.70 -6.34
CA HIS A 50 0.46 -16.32 -7.03
C HIS A 50 1.76 -16.38 -6.20
N PHE A 51 1.76 -15.91 -4.95
CA PHE A 51 2.97 -15.81 -4.13
C PHE A 51 2.75 -16.25 -2.68
N GLU A 52 3.72 -16.99 -2.14
CA GLU A 52 3.71 -17.40 -0.73
C GLU A 52 4.50 -16.42 0.15
N CYS A 53 3.99 -16.15 1.34
CA CYS A 53 4.64 -15.30 2.33
C CYS A 53 5.73 -16.05 3.10
N ASP A 54 6.93 -15.48 3.18
CA ASP A 54 8.07 -16.04 3.94
C ASP A 54 7.95 -15.90 5.46
N ARG A 55 6.85 -15.33 5.96
CA ARG A 55 6.63 -15.03 7.39
C ARG A 55 7.77 -14.22 8.04
N CYS A 56 8.44 -13.38 7.25
CA CYS A 56 9.58 -12.57 7.69
C CYS A 56 9.25 -11.42 8.67
N CYS A 57 7.98 -11.23 9.03
CA CYS A 57 7.48 -10.20 9.93
C CYS A 57 7.85 -8.74 9.60
N LYS A 58 8.36 -8.44 8.40
CA LYS A 58 8.61 -7.05 7.96
C LYS A 58 7.38 -6.16 7.98
N CYS A 59 6.19 -6.70 7.70
CA CYS A 59 4.94 -5.95 7.86
C CYS A 59 4.69 -5.55 9.32
N CYS A 60 5.08 -6.39 10.28
CA CYS A 60 4.92 -6.11 11.71
C CYS A 60 5.94 -5.08 12.23
N THR A 61 7.10 -4.94 11.58
CA THR A 61 8.18 -4.05 12.03
C THR A 61 8.27 -2.74 11.27
N GLU A 62 7.86 -2.70 10.00
CA GLU A 62 8.15 -1.58 9.09
C GLU A 62 6.90 -0.88 8.53
N MET A 63 5.68 -1.38 8.77
CA MET A 63 4.45 -0.83 8.16
C MET A 63 3.51 -0.24 9.23
N PRO A 64 2.93 0.96 8.97
CA PRO A 64 1.74 1.41 9.70
C PRO A 64 0.53 0.54 9.31
N ILE A 65 -0.09 -0.13 10.27
CA ILE A 65 -1.19 -1.08 10.03
C ILE A 65 -2.52 -0.42 10.42
N HIS A 66 -3.30 -0.04 9.41
CA HIS A 66 -4.69 0.39 9.58
C HIS A 66 -5.62 -0.81 9.79
N LEU A 67 -6.57 -0.68 10.71
CA LEU A 67 -7.67 -1.60 10.92
C LEU A 67 -8.94 -1.00 10.32
N ASN A 68 -9.46 -1.63 9.27
CA ASN A 68 -10.83 -1.36 8.83
C ASN A 68 -11.85 -1.92 9.85
N ASP A 69 -13.10 -1.49 9.75
CA ASP A 69 -14.18 -1.89 10.69
C ASP A 69 -14.27 -3.40 10.88
N GLU A 70 -14.18 -4.17 9.78
CA GLU A 70 -14.21 -5.65 9.83
C GLU A 70 -13.02 -6.23 10.62
N ALA A 71 -11.81 -5.68 10.45
CA ALA A 71 -10.65 -6.11 11.21
C ALA A 71 -10.75 -5.68 12.68
N LEU A 72 -11.24 -4.49 12.96
CA LEU A 72 -11.46 -3.98 14.31
C LEU A 72 -12.43 -4.90 15.06
N GLU A 73 -13.58 -5.23 14.45
CA GLU A 73 -14.55 -6.17 15.03
C GLU A 73 -13.96 -7.56 15.26
N ARG A 74 -13.18 -8.09 14.30
CA ARG A 74 -12.56 -9.41 14.42
C ARG A 74 -11.53 -9.44 15.55
N LEU A 75 -10.70 -8.41 15.68
CA LEU A 75 -9.68 -8.32 16.72
C LEU A 75 -10.29 -8.01 18.08
N ALA A 76 -11.38 -7.23 18.14
CA ALA A 76 -12.10 -6.97 19.38
C ALA A 76 -12.71 -8.26 19.97
N ARG A 77 -13.14 -9.21 19.11
CA ARG A 77 -13.57 -10.55 19.57
C ARG A 77 -12.43 -11.39 20.12
N LEU A 78 -11.19 -11.15 19.69
CA LEU A 78 -10.01 -11.87 20.17
C LEU A 78 -9.49 -11.28 21.48
N ASP A 79 -9.31 -9.96 21.52
CA ASP A 79 -8.61 -9.27 22.61
C ASP A 79 -9.54 -8.59 23.62
N GLY A 80 -10.83 -8.42 23.29
CA GLY A 80 -11.73 -7.58 24.07
C GLY A 80 -11.26 -6.13 24.14
N ASP A 81 -11.41 -5.52 25.31
CA ASP A 81 -11.01 -4.13 25.56
C ASP A 81 -9.49 -3.92 25.45
N ALA A 82 -8.68 -4.98 25.58
CA ALA A 82 -7.22 -4.89 25.43
C ALA A 82 -6.78 -4.51 24.00
N LEU A 83 -7.70 -4.55 23.02
CA LEU A 83 -7.44 -4.03 21.68
C LEU A 83 -7.16 -2.53 21.69
N PHE A 84 -7.86 -1.75 22.52
CA PHE A 84 -7.71 -0.30 22.53
C PHE A 84 -6.31 0.13 22.97
N ASP A 85 -5.68 -0.62 23.88
CA ASP A 85 -4.28 -0.39 24.30
C ASP A 85 -3.26 -0.62 23.16
N LYS A 86 -3.68 -1.31 22.08
CA LYS A 86 -2.86 -1.64 20.91
C LYS A 86 -2.97 -0.61 19.79
N LEU A 87 -3.92 0.32 19.85
CA LEU A 87 -4.11 1.39 18.87
C LEU A 87 -3.19 2.58 19.16
N ASP A 88 -2.74 3.29 18.11
CA ASP A 88 -1.92 4.49 18.27
C ASP A 88 -2.79 5.72 18.49
N ASP A 89 -2.78 6.23 19.72
CA ASP A 89 -3.57 7.41 20.13
C ASP A 89 -3.14 8.72 19.42
N ASN A 90 -1.99 8.73 18.73
CA ASN A 90 -1.53 9.89 17.96
C ASN A 90 -2.10 9.93 16.54
N GLU A 91 -2.76 8.86 16.09
CA GLU A 91 -3.35 8.76 14.76
C GLU A 91 -4.85 9.10 14.81
N VAL A 92 -5.36 9.69 13.74
CA VAL A 92 -6.78 10.12 13.64
C VAL A 92 -7.72 8.93 13.39
N ASP A 93 -7.16 7.77 13.02
CA ASP A 93 -7.89 6.57 12.61
C ASP A 93 -7.30 5.33 13.33
N ASN A 94 -7.92 4.17 13.16
CA ASN A 94 -7.61 2.93 13.88
C ASN A 94 -6.30 2.27 13.40
N TYR A 95 -5.16 2.92 13.64
CA TYR A 95 -3.84 2.37 13.39
C TYR A 95 -3.33 1.61 14.62
N LEU A 96 -2.64 0.49 14.37
CA LEU A 96 -1.89 -0.19 15.42
C LEU A 96 -0.59 0.56 15.73
N LYS A 97 -0.15 0.49 17.00
CA LYS A 97 1.18 0.94 17.43
C LYS A 97 2.29 0.27 16.61
N SER A 98 3.39 0.99 16.43
CA SER A 98 4.62 0.48 15.80
C SER A 98 5.75 0.32 16.83
N PRO A 99 6.46 -0.82 16.89
CA PRO A 99 6.22 -2.05 16.13
C PRO A 99 4.86 -2.69 16.48
N CYS A 100 4.32 -3.48 15.55
CA CYS A 100 3.01 -4.11 15.67
C CYS A 100 2.87 -4.85 17.01
N PRO A 101 1.82 -4.61 17.80
CA PRO A 101 1.64 -5.23 19.13
C PRO A 101 1.36 -6.74 19.09
N TYR A 102 1.14 -7.29 17.90
CA TYR A 102 1.00 -8.73 17.68
C TYR A 102 2.31 -9.40 17.22
N LEU A 103 3.42 -8.65 17.18
CA LEU A 103 4.75 -9.21 16.96
C LEU A 103 5.26 -9.82 18.27
N ASN A 104 5.55 -11.12 18.25
CA ASN A 104 6.19 -11.84 19.34
C ASN A 104 7.49 -12.48 18.85
N GLY A 105 8.63 -11.87 19.18
CA GLY A 105 9.91 -12.22 18.58
C GLY A 105 9.84 -12.07 17.06
N ASP A 106 10.12 -13.16 16.33
CA ASP A 106 10.07 -13.21 14.87
C ASP A 106 8.75 -13.77 14.32
N THR A 107 7.67 -13.77 15.13
CA THR A 107 6.38 -14.37 14.76
C THR A 107 5.21 -13.41 14.94
N CYS A 108 4.22 -13.49 14.05
CA CYS A 108 2.96 -12.77 14.18
C CYS A 108 1.91 -13.64 14.88
N THR A 109 1.41 -13.20 16.03
CA THR A 109 0.45 -13.98 16.84
C THR A 109 -0.94 -14.06 16.21
N ILE A 110 -1.29 -13.14 15.30
CA ILE A 110 -2.57 -13.09 14.59
C ILE A 110 -2.47 -13.50 13.11
N TYR A 111 -1.44 -14.28 12.75
CA TYR A 111 -1.12 -14.58 11.34
C TYR A 111 -2.31 -15.13 10.53
N GLU A 112 -3.16 -15.96 11.13
CA GLU A 112 -4.32 -16.57 10.46
C GLU A 112 -5.50 -15.59 10.30
N ILE A 113 -5.62 -14.61 11.19
CA ILE A 113 -6.73 -13.64 11.20
C ILE A 113 -6.30 -12.22 10.78
N LYS A 114 -5.16 -12.11 10.10
CA LYS A 114 -4.54 -10.85 9.67
C LYS A 114 -5.57 -9.83 9.15
N PRO A 115 -5.44 -8.54 9.51
CA PRO A 115 -6.26 -7.48 8.93
C PRO A 115 -5.96 -7.32 7.43
N THR A 116 -6.84 -6.62 6.72
CA THR A 116 -6.72 -6.41 5.25
C THR A 116 -5.38 -5.80 4.86
N ALA A 117 -4.90 -4.79 5.57
CA ALA A 117 -3.59 -4.18 5.34
C ALA A 117 -2.45 -5.20 5.41
N CYS A 118 -2.47 -6.09 6.41
CA CYS A 118 -1.47 -7.16 6.55
C CYS A 118 -1.59 -8.23 5.47
N ARG A 119 -2.80 -8.52 4.96
CA ARG A 119 -3.02 -9.48 3.87
C ARG A 119 -2.54 -8.94 2.52
N MET A 120 -2.56 -7.62 2.33
CA MET A 120 -2.11 -6.96 1.10
C MET A 120 -0.59 -6.75 1.04
N PHE A 121 0.14 -6.88 2.14
CA PHE A 121 1.60 -6.76 2.13
C PHE A 121 2.24 -7.76 1.14
N PRO A 122 3.16 -7.31 0.25
CA PRO A 122 3.98 -6.11 0.30
C PRO A 122 3.45 -4.91 -0.47
N PHE A 123 2.21 -4.97 -0.96
CA PHE A 123 1.54 -3.83 -1.58
C PHE A 123 1.04 -2.89 -0.49
N VAL A 124 1.57 -1.67 -0.48
CA VAL A 124 1.31 -0.63 0.51
C VAL A 124 0.90 0.66 -0.17
N VAL A 125 -0.03 1.39 0.45
CA VAL A 125 -0.45 2.72 0.00
C VAL A 125 0.30 3.72 0.86
N ILE A 126 1.34 4.36 0.33
CA ILE A 126 2.09 5.34 1.12
C ILE A 126 1.94 6.77 0.59
N ARG A 127 1.60 6.95 -0.69
CA ARG A 127 1.13 8.21 -1.32
C ARG A 127 0.14 7.81 -2.43
N PRO A 128 -0.53 8.69 -3.23
CA PRO A 128 -1.65 8.22 -4.05
C PRO A 128 -1.25 7.12 -5.05
N GLU A 129 0.05 6.96 -5.31
CA GLU A 129 0.61 5.80 -6.00
C GLU A 129 0.65 4.53 -5.12
N PRO A 130 0.03 3.44 -5.61
CA PRO A 130 0.39 2.07 -5.25
C PRO A 130 1.90 1.83 -5.16
N THR A 131 2.36 1.22 -4.06
CA THR A 131 3.78 0.88 -3.90
C THR A 131 3.99 -0.57 -3.46
N LEU A 132 5.11 -1.15 -3.86
CA LEU A 132 5.58 -2.47 -3.45
C LEU A 132 6.81 -2.34 -2.54
N GLN A 133 6.71 -2.82 -1.31
CA GLN A 133 7.82 -2.87 -0.36
C GLN A 133 8.71 -4.11 -0.61
N LEU A 134 10.03 -3.94 -0.56
CA LEU A 134 10.99 -5.02 -0.88
C LEU A 134 11.32 -5.94 0.31
N CYS A 135 10.30 -6.62 0.85
CA CYS A 135 10.50 -7.83 1.67
C CYS A 135 10.93 -9.04 0.80
N PRO A 136 11.29 -10.21 1.36
CA PRO A 136 11.64 -11.39 0.56
C PRO A 136 10.59 -11.74 -0.51
N MET A 137 9.30 -11.77 -0.15
CA MET A 137 8.20 -11.94 -1.10
C MET A 137 8.11 -10.79 -2.11
N GLY A 138 8.23 -9.53 -1.68
CA GLY A 138 8.22 -8.37 -2.57
C GLY A 138 9.34 -8.40 -3.61
N LYS A 139 10.53 -8.89 -3.24
CA LYS A 139 11.64 -9.10 -4.17
C LYS A 139 11.32 -10.19 -5.20
N ARG A 140 10.66 -11.28 -4.80
CA ARG A 140 10.20 -12.33 -5.74
C ARG A 140 9.11 -11.82 -6.67
N ILE A 141 8.16 -11.06 -6.15
CA ILE A 141 7.11 -10.40 -6.95
C ILE A 141 7.76 -9.53 -8.03
N PHE A 142 8.73 -8.69 -7.64
CA PHE A 142 9.47 -7.84 -8.56
C PHE A 142 10.25 -8.63 -9.62
N ALA A 143 10.98 -9.67 -9.21
CA ALA A 143 11.73 -10.53 -10.14
C ALA A 143 10.80 -11.21 -11.15
N THR A 144 9.69 -11.78 -10.67
CA THR A 144 8.67 -12.43 -11.51
C THR A 144 8.08 -11.45 -12.50
N PHE A 145 7.77 -10.23 -12.06
CA PHE A 145 7.26 -9.21 -12.96
C PHE A 145 8.26 -8.87 -14.07
N LYS A 146 9.56 -8.72 -13.75
CA LYS A 146 10.61 -8.50 -14.74
C LYS A 146 10.67 -9.62 -15.78
N ASP A 147 10.58 -10.87 -15.35
CA ASP A 147 10.67 -12.02 -16.24
C ASP A 147 9.43 -12.13 -17.14
N LEU A 148 8.24 -11.90 -16.60
CA LEU A 148 7.00 -11.87 -17.37
C LEU A 148 6.95 -10.73 -18.38
N VAL A 149 7.47 -9.55 -18.04
CA VAL A 149 7.61 -8.43 -18.99
C VAL A 149 8.56 -8.80 -20.13
N ARG A 150 9.65 -9.53 -19.85
CA ARG A 150 10.55 -10.03 -20.91
C ARG A 150 9.89 -11.08 -21.80
N LYS A 151 9.06 -11.95 -21.22
CA LYS A 151 8.38 -13.05 -21.92
C LYS A 151 7.19 -12.56 -22.77
N TYR A 152 6.36 -11.68 -22.23
CA TYR A 152 5.08 -11.27 -22.83
C TYR A 152 5.01 -9.79 -23.23
N GLY A 153 6.03 -8.99 -22.91
CA GLY A 153 6.12 -7.59 -23.30
C GLY A 153 6.41 -7.43 -24.79
N LYS A 154 5.93 -6.33 -25.38
CA LYS A 154 6.42 -5.88 -26.70
C LYS A 154 7.88 -5.43 -26.54
N LYS A 155 8.74 -5.69 -27.54
CA LYS A 155 10.15 -5.22 -27.56
C LYS A 155 10.29 -3.69 -27.39
N ASP A 156 9.26 -2.93 -27.72
CA ASP A 156 9.27 -1.46 -27.65
C ASP A 156 8.78 -0.89 -26.31
N LEU A 157 8.37 -1.74 -25.37
CA LEU A 157 7.99 -1.29 -24.04
C LEU A 157 9.25 -1.03 -23.22
N LYS A 158 9.88 0.13 -23.46
CA LYS A 158 10.83 0.71 -22.52
C LYS A 158 10.05 1.15 -21.29
N VAL A 159 10.05 0.31 -20.26
CA VAL A 159 9.75 0.81 -18.92
C VAL A 159 11.08 1.36 -18.40
N GLU A 160 11.28 2.65 -18.61
CA GLU A 160 12.42 3.36 -18.01
C GLU A 160 12.17 3.42 -16.51
N TRP A 161 12.77 2.47 -15.81
CA TRP A 161 12.91 2.52 -14.37
C TRP A 161 14.31 3.07 -14.12
N GLU A 162 14.39 4.30 -13.62
CA GLU A 162 15.63 4.78 -13.05
C GLU A 162 15.99 3.82 -11.90
N GLU A 163 17.18 3.20 -11.95
CA GLU A 163 17.73 2.46 -10.80
C GLU A 163 17.86 3.37 -9.56
N GLU A 164 17.82 4.68 -9.80
CA GLU A 164 17.82 5.79 -8.86
C GLU A 164 16.47 6.53 -8.78
N GLY A 165 15.40 5.98 -9.36
CA GLY A 165 14.07 6.58 -9.33
C GLY A 165 13.67 6.72 -7.87
N ALA A 166 13.77 7.95 -7.37
CA ALA A 166 13.97 8.29 -5.97
C ALA A 166 13.38 7.22 -5.07
N ALA A 167 14.22 6.40 -4.42
CA ALA A 167 13.77 5.58 -3.30
C ALA A 167 13.03 6.56 -2.39
N ILE A 168 11.69 6.54 -2.41
CA ILE A 168 10.92 7.51 -1.65
C ILE A 168 11.14 7.08 -0.21
N ARG A 169 12.10 7.74 0.43
CA ARG A 169 12.45 7.57 1.83
C ARG A 169 11.31 8.18 2.61
N LEU A 170 10.33 7.34 2.92
CA LEU A 170 9.18 7.76 3.71
C LEU A 170 9.64 7.98 5.15
N PRO A 171 9.03 8.93 5.88
CA PRO A 171 9.41 9.20 7.26
C PRO A 171 9.32 7.92 8.10
N ASP A 172 10.37 7.65 8.88
CA ASP A 172 10.36 6.59 9.88
C ASP A 172 9.27 6.88 10.91
N HIS A 173 8.27 6.00 11.04
CA HIS A 173 7.36 6.02 12.19
C HIS A 173 8.05 5.52 13.48
N THR A 174 9.30 5.05 13.39
CA THR A 174 10.00 4.35 14.47
C THR A 174 11.02 5.19 15.24
N GLY A 175 11.29 6.45 14.85
CA GLY A 175 12.22 7.32 15.59
C GLY A 175 13.68 6.80 15.70
N GLU A 176 14.00 5.64 15.15
CA GLU A 176 15.33 5.02 15.22
C GLU A 176 15.96 4.91 13.84
N THR A 177 17.24 5.31 13.76
CA THR A 177 18.09 5.28 12.57
C THR A 177 18.49 3.86 12.16
N GLY A 178 17.52 3.03 11.78
CA GLY A 178 17.67 1.69 11.21
C GLY A 178 17.59 1.67 9.67
N LYS A 179 18.00 0.57 9.04
CA LYS A 179 18.00 0.40 7.57
C LYS A 179 16.59 0.59 6.99
N LYS A 180 16.40 1.68 6.23
CA LYS A 180 15.11 2.16 5.69
C LYS A 180 14.52 1.21 4.64
N ALA A 181 13.20 1.03 4.65
CA ALA A 181 12.48 0.25 3.65
C ALA A 181 12.62 0.86 2.25
N VAL A 182 12.71 0.01 1.22
CA VAL A 182 12.79 0.40 -0.19
C VAL A 182 11.47 0.03 -0.87
N TYR A 183 10.89 1.01 -1.58
CA TYR A 183 9.59 0.90 -2.25
C TYR A 183 9.73 1.07 -3.76
N VAL A 184 8.86 0.41 -4.52
CA VAL A 184 8.72 0.58 -5.97
C VAL A 184 7.31 1.07 -6.28
N ALA A 185 7.16 2.20 -6.97
CA ALA A 185 5.86 2.68 -7.42
C ALA A 185 5.31 1.80 -8.56
N LEU A 186 4.05 1.34 -8.43
CA LEU A 186 3.42 0.44 -9.38
C LEU A 186 2.00 0.93 -9.74
N PRO A 187 1.86 1.89 -10.67
CA PRO A 187 0.56 2.41 -11.08
C PRO A 187 -0.45 1.30 -11.44
N ILE A 188 -1.75 1.55 -11.25
CA ILE A 188 -2.82 0.55 -11.51
C ILE A 188 -2.68 -0.15 -12.88
N PRO A 189 -2.45 0.57 -14.01
CA PRO A 189 -2.30 -0.09 -15.31
C PRO A 189 -1.11 -1.07 -15.38
N VAL A 190 -0.05 -0.82 -14.60
CA VAL A 190 1.13 -1.69 -14.48
C VAL A 190 0.75 -2.98 -13.74
N LEU A 191 0.00 -2.86 -12.64
CA LEU A 191 -0.49 -4.01 -11.87
C LEU A 191 -1.50 -4.85 -12.66
N GLU A 192 -2.41 -4.23 -13.41
CA GLU A 192 -3.36 -4.94 -14.28
C GLU A 192 -2.62 -5.76 -15.35
N LYS A 193 -1.58 -5.18 -15.93
CA LYS A 193 -0.73 -5.85 -16.90
C LYS A 193 0.04 -7.01 -16.28
N PHE A 194 0.59 -6.81 -15.08
CA PHE A 194 1.28 -7.87 -14.35
C PHE A 194 0.36 -9.04 -14.04
N LEU A 195 -0.83 -8.78 -13.50
CA LEU A 195 -1.83 -9.80 -13.23
C LEU A 195 -2.26 -10.54 -14.50
N LYS A 196 -2.41 -9.83 -15.62
CA LYS A 196 -2.66 -10.46 -16.93
C LYS A 196 -1.55 -11.45 -17.29
N TYR A 197 -0.29 -11.10 -17.07
CA TYR A 197 0.83 -12.00 -17.37
C TYR A 197 0.88 -13.21 -16.42
N LEU A 198 0.62 -13.03 -15.13
CA LEU A 198 0.52 -14.13 -14.17
C LEU A 198 -0.56 -15.15 -14.59
N ARG A 199 -1.74 -14.65 -15.02
CA ARG A 199 -2.83 -15.48 -15.53
C ARG A 199 -2.49 -16.21 -16.83
N LEU A 200 -1.65 -15.63 -17.68
CA LEU A 200 -1.16 -16.32 -18.88
C LEU A 200 -0.17 -17.42 -18.51
N GLU A 201 0.72 -17.19 -17.56
CA GLU A 201 1.69 -18.18 -17.07
C GLU A 201 0.98 -19.37 -16.41
N ALA A 202 0.01 -19.10 -15.54
CA ALA A 202 -0.75 -20.13 -14.82
C ALA A 202 -1.59 -21.05 -15.72
N ARG A 203 -1.88 -20.64 -16.97
CA ARG A 203 -2.58 -21.48 -17.96
C ARG A 203 -1.65 -22.41 -18.74
N GLN A 204 -0.33 -22.21 -18.63
CA GLN A 204 0.68 -23.01 -19.34
C GLN A 204 1.20 -24.19 -18.49
N VAL A 205 0.91 -24.18 -17.18
CA VAL A 205 1.22 -25.25 -16.21
C VAL A 205 0.02 -26.16 -16.07
#